data_AF-A0A257TSK3-F1
#
_entry.id   AF-A0A257TSK3-F1
#
_cell.length_a   1.000
_cell.length_b   1.000
_cell.length_c   1.000
_cell.angle_alpha   90.00
_cell.angle_beta   90.00
_cell.angle_gamma   90.00
#
_symmetry.space_group_name_H-M   'P 1'
#
loop_
_entity.id
_entity.type
_entity.pdbx_description
1 polymer ?
#
loop_
_entity_poly.entity_id
_entity_poly.type
_entity_poly.pdbx_seq_one_letter_code
_entity_poly.pdbx_strand_id
1 'polypeptide(L)'
;MKNGPEKLYLVEEFQMNDFGNMQKMISDFQKNLEKAMKELEGMSVVGESGGGMVKVTANGKRDILRVELEPEIMKTQDKELLEDLIAAATNNALAKAEKMATDHLGSSAGGLLTMLPGFKFGGIS
;
A
#
# COMPACT_ATOMS: atom_id res chain seq x y z
N MET A 1 5.96 -36.49 44.88
CA MET A 1 5.40 -35.98 43.61
C MET A 1 6.46 -36.19 42.54
N LYS A 2 6.26 -37.18 41.67
CA LYS A 2 7.25 -37.60 40.66
C LYS A 2 7.20 -36.64 39.47
N ASN A 3 8.22 -35.79 39.30
CA ASN A 3 8.45 -35.10 38.04
C ASN A 3 9.17 -36.09 37.11
N GLY A 4 8.40 -36.90 36.39
CA GLY A 4 8.90 -37.86 35.41
C GLY A 4 9.19 -37.23 34.04
N PRO A 5 9.91 -37.93 33.15
CA PRO A 5 10.33 -37.43 31.83
C PRO A 5 9.17 -36.96 30.96
N GLU A 6 7.97 -37.56 31.10
CA GLU A 6 6.75 -37.22 30.34
C GLU A 6 6.34 -35.74 30.42
N LYS A 7 6.67 -35.04 31.52
CA LYS A 7 6.39 -33.60 31.65
C LYS A 7 7.32 -32.72 30.83
N LEU A 8 8.51 -33.18 30.46
CA LEU A 8 9.41 -32.45 29.54
C LEU A 8 8.92 -32.58 28.08
N TYR A 9 8.50 -33.78 27.67
CA TYR A 9 8.00 -34.01 26.30
C TYR A 9 6.75 -33.18 25.99
N LEU A 10 5.81 -33.03 26.94
CA LEU A 10 4.62 -32.20 26.75
C LEU A 10 4.94 -30.70 26.64
N VAL A 11 5.97 -30.22 27.33
CA VAL A 11 6.39 -28.80 27.27
C VAL A 11 7.14 -28.53 25.97
N GLU A 12 8.00 -29.45 25.53
CA GLU A 12 8.69 -29.36 24.23
C GLU A 12 7.72 -29.50 23.05
N GLU A 13 6.76 -30.43 23.08
CA GLU A 13 5.73 -30.57 22.05
C GLU A 13 4.81 -29.33 21.97
N PHE A 14 4.45 -28.75 23.11
CA PHE A 14 3.64 -27.52 23.16
C PHE A 14 4.40 -26.33 22.55
N GLN A 15 5.66 -26.12 22.95
CA GLN A 15 6.49 -25.04 22.39
C GLN A 15 6.84 -25.24 20.90
N MET A 16 7.06 -26.49 20.46
CA MET A 16 7.31 -26.82 19.05
C MET A 16 6.08 -26.59 18.17
N ASN A 17 4.88 -26.95 18.63
CA ASN A 17 3.64 -26.73 17.89
C ASN A 17 3.30 -25.24 17.76
N ASP A 18 3.49 -24.45 18.82
CA ASP A 18 3.27 -23.00 18.78
C ASP A 18 4.29 -22.29 17.88
N PHE A 19 5.56 -22.72 17.93
CA PHE A 19 6.60 -22.17 17.06
C PHE A 19 6.39 -22.55 15.58
N GLY A 20 5.98 -23.78 15.30
CA GLY A 20 5.66 -24.22 13.93
C GLY A 20 4.45 -23.48 13.33
N ASN A 21 3.42 -23.21 14.15
CA ASN A 21 2.27 -22.41 13.73
C ASN A 21 2.65 -20.94 13.51
N MET A 22 3.51 -20.37 14.36
CA MET A 22 4.06 -19.02 14.20
C MET A 22 4.89 -18.90 12.91
N GLN A 23 5.77 -19.85 12.61
CA GLN A 23 6.57 -19.83 11.37
C GLN A 23 5.71 -19.87 10.12
N LYS A 24 4.66 -20.72 10.11
CA LYS A 24 3.70 -20.76 9.00
C LYS A 24 2.98 -19.43 8.83
N MET A 25 2.50 -18.84 9.92
CA MET A 25 1.85 -17.53 9.90
C MET A 25 2.78 -16.44 9.32
N ILE A 26 4.05 -16.41 9.70
CA ILE A 26 5.04 -15.47 9.16
C ILE A 26 5.28 -15.71 7.67
N SER A 27 5.42 -16.98 7.25
CA SER A 27 5.64 -17.32 5.84
C SER A 27 4.46 -16.93 4.95
N ASP A 28 3.24 -17.20 5.41
CA ASP A 28 2.02 -16.85 4.68
C ASP A 28 1.82 -15.33 4.62
N PHE A 29 2.12 -14.62 5.71
CA PHE A 29 2.13 -13.17 5.74
C PHE A 29 3.11 -12.58 4.71
N GLN A 30 4.36 -13.06 4.66
CA GLN A 30 5.36 -12.61 3.68
C GLN A 30 4.87 -12.80 2.24
N LYS A 31 4.34 -13.98 1.90
CA LYS A 31 3.80 -14.26 0.56
C LYS A 31 2.61 -13.37 0.21
N ASN A 32 1.70 -13.15 1.16
CA ASN A 32 0.54 -12.30 0.94
C ASN A 32 0.93 -10.84 0.74
N LEU A 33 1.94 -10.35 1.47
CA LEU A 33 2.49 -9.01 1.26
C LEU A 33 3.14 -8.87 -0.12
N GLU A 34 3.99 -9.80 -0.52
CA GLU A 34 4.63 -9.77 -1.85
C GLU A 34 3.58 -9.74 -2.97
N LYS A 35 2.55 -10.57 -2.84
CA LYS A 35 1.44 -10.61 -3.79
C LYS A 35 0.68 -9.27 -3.83
N ALA A 36 0.32 -8.72 -2.67
CA ALA A 36 -0.40 -7.45 -2.59
C ALA A 36 0.44 -6.29 -3.15
N MET A 37 1.74 -6.25 -2.89
CA MET A 37 2.66 -5.26 -3.48
C MET A 37 2.72 -5.35 -5.00
N LYS A 38 2.67 -6.57 -5.56
CA LYS A 38 2.63 -6.78 -7.01
C LYS A 38 1.30 -6.35 -7.63
N GLU A 39 0.18 -6.57 -6.94
CA GLU A 39 -1.15 -6.15 -7.38
C GLU A 39 -1.25 -4.62 -7.48
N LEU A 40 -0.62 -3.88 -6.57
CA LEU A 40 -0.56 -2.41 -6.59
C LEU A 40 0.05 -1.82 -7.87
N GLU A 41 0.94 -2.55 -8.54
CA GLU A 41 1.53 -2.09 -9.81
C GLU A 41 0.48 -2.03 -10.94
N GLY A 42 -0.48 -2.96 -10.92
CA GLY A 42 -1.56 -3.03 -11.90
C GLY A 42 -2.80 -2.19 -11.55
N MET A 43 -2.88 -1.67 -10.33
CA MET A 43 -3.97 -0.78 -9.91
C MET A 43 -3.61 0.67 -10.20
N SER A 44 -4.59 1.47 -10.61
CA SER A 44 -4.39 2.88 -10.92
C SER A 44 -5.54 3.77 -10.44
N VAL A 45 -5.21 5.00 -10.08
CA VAL A 45 -6.16 6.09 -9.76
C VAL A 45 -5.94 7.27 -10.68
N VAL A 46 -6.99 8.07 -10.83
CA VAL A 46 -6.94 9.36 -11.52
C VAL A 46 -7.07 10.49 -10.50
N GLY A 47 -6.06 11.35 -10.46
CA GLY A 47 -6.10 12.66 -9.82
C GLY A 47 -6.50 13.74 -10.82
N GLU A 48 -7.21 14.77 -10.35
CA GLU A 48 -7.74 15.81 -11.24
C GLU A 48 -7.57 17.19 -10.61
N SER A 49 -7.52 18.22 -11.47
CA SER A 49 -7.57 19.64 -11.07
C SER A 49 -8.33 20.44 -12.14
N GLY A 50 -8.66 21.70 -11.82
CA GLY A 50 -9.31 22.62 -12.77
C GLY A 50 -10.66 22.08 -13.29
N GLY A 51 -11.44 21.40 -12.46
CA GLY A 51 -12.72 20.80 -12.88
C GLY A 51 -12.58 19.63 -13.87
N GLY A 52 -11.42 18.97 -13.91
CA GLY A 52 -11.15 17.86 -14.82
C GLY A 52 -10.37 18.27 -16.08
N MET A 53 -9.98 19.54 -16.20
CA MET A 53 -9.13 20.03 -17.30
C MET A 53 -7.75 19.39 -17.32
N VAL A 54 -7.23 19.00 -16.15
CA VAL A 54 -5.99 18.23 -16.03
C VAL A 54 -6.29 16.95 -15.26
N LYS A 55 -5.92 15.81 -15.84
CA LYS A 55 -6.02 14.50 -15.22
C LYS A 55 -4.67 13.81 -15.21
N VAL A 56 -4.31 13.23 -14.07
CA VAL A 56 -3.05 12.50 -13.88
C VAL A 56 -3.38 11.10 -13.37
N THR A 57 -2.92 10.09 -14.10
CA THR A 57 -3.07 8.69 -13.70
C THR A 57 -1.81 8.23 -12.97
N ALA A 58 -1.97 7.69 -11.76
CA ALA A 58 -0.88 7.12 -10.97
C ALA A 58 -1.19 5.67 -10.56
N ASN A 59 -0.17 4.81 -10.48
CA ASN A 59 -0.32 3.45 -9.95
C ASN A 59 -0.14 3.40 -8.42
N GLY A 60 -0.37 2.23 -7.81
CA GLY A 60 -0.18 2.02 -6.37
C GLY A 60 1.29 2.09 -5.91
N LYS A 61 2.25 2.12 -6.83
CA LYS A 61 3.69 2.37 -6.57
C LYS A 61 4.07 3.85 -6.66
N ARG A 62 3.09 4.73 -6.93
CA ARG A 62 3.25 6.18 -7.13
C ARG A 62 3.99 6.54 -8.42
N ASP A 63 4.05 5.63 -9.39
CA ASP A 63 4.49 5.96 -10.74
C ASP A 63 3.39 6.73 -11.46
N ILE A 64 3.75 7.84 -12.12
CA ILE A 64 2.82 8.58 -12.98
C ILE A 64 2.79 7.92 -14.35
N LEU A 65 1.64 7.35 -14.70
CA LEU A 65 1.45 6.57 -15.92
C LEU A 65 0.98 7.43 -17.10
N ARG A 66 0.20 8.48 -16.82
CA ARG A 66 -0.40 9.33 -17.86
C ARG A 66 -0.73 10.72 -17.34
N VAL A 67 -0.59 11.71 -18.21
CA VAL A 67 -1.11 13.07 -18.01
C VAL A 67 -2.01 13.40 -19.20
N GLU A 68 -3.21 13.90 -18.92
CA GLU A 68 -4.20 14.30 -19.93
C GLU A 68 -4.62 15.74 -19.67
N LEU A 69 -4.65 16.51 -20.75
CA LEU A 69 -5.00 17.93 -20.74
C LEU A 69 -6.18 18.12 -21.69
N GLU A 70 -7.26 18.71 -21.19
CA GLU A 70 -8.39 19.06 -22.03
C GLU A 70 -7.99 20.14 -23.04
N PRO A 71 -8.52 20.12 -24.28
CA PRO A 71 -8.10 21.07 -25.32
C PRO A 71 -8.27 22.54 -24.94
N GLU A 72 -9.18 22.85 -24.02
CA GLU A 72 -9.42 24.22 -23.54
C GLU A 72 -8.25 24.77 -22.72
N ILE A 73 -7.60 23.97 -21.88
CA ILE A 73 -6.45 24.45 -21.09
C ILE A 73 -5.24 24.72 -21.99
N MET A 74 -5.10 23.97 -23.08
CA MET A 74 -4.03 24.17 -24.07
C MET A 74 -4.22 25.44 -24.91
N LYS A 75 -5.42 26.03 -24.91
CA LYS A 75 -5.70 27.31 -25.56
C LYS A 75 -5.41 28.50 -24.66
N THR A 76 -5.26 28.28 -23.34
CA THR A 76 -4.82 29.37 -22.47
C THR A 76 -3.36 29.69 -22.82
N GLN A 77 -3.02 30.98 -22.88
CA GLN A 77 -1.63 31.41 -22.94
C GLN A 77 -1.04 31.63 -21.54
N ASP A 78 -1.77 31.16 -20.50
CA ASP A 78 -1.40 31.30 -19.11
C ASP A 78 -0.61 30.06 -18.69
N LYS A 79 0.71 30.17 -18.84
CA LYS A 79 1.65 29.11 -18.48
C LYS A 79 1.64 28.81 -16.98
N GLU A 80 1.57 29.85 -16.13
CA GLU A 80 1.61 29.70 -14.68
C GLU A 80 0.39 28.91 -14.19
N LEU A 81 -0.79 29.21 -14.72
CA LEU A 81 -2.01 28.45 -14.44
C LEU A 81 -1.87 26.97 -14.83
N LEU A 82 -1.31 26.67 -16.02
CA LEU A 82 -1.15 25.28 -16.46
C LEU A 82 -0.18 24.51 -15.55
N GLU A 83 0.93 25.13 -15.16
CA GLU A 83 1.90 24.53 -14.24
C GLU A 83 1.26 24.23 -12.87
N ASP A 84 0.49 25.17 -12.33
CA ASP A 84 -0.24 25.01 -11.07
C ASP A 84 -1.27 23.88 -11.13
N LEU A 85 -2.03 23.79 -12.21
CA LEU A 85 -3.03 22.74 -12.39
C LEU A 85 -2.39 21.35 -12.51
N ILE A 86 -1.26 21.24 -13.21
CA ILE A 86 -0.52 19.97 -13.30
C ILE A 86 0.01 19.56 -11.93
N ALA A 87 0.59 20.49 -11.17
CA ALA A 87 1.06 20.22 -9.81
C ALA A 87 -0.10 19.75 -8.91
N ALA A 88 -1.25 20.45 -8.96
CA ALA A 88 -2.42 20.10 -8.18
C ALA A 88 -2.99 18.72 -8.53
N ALA A 89 -3.13 18.39 -9.82
CA ALA A 89 -3.65 17.09 -10.27
C ALA A 89 -2.69 15.95 -9.91
N THR A 90 -1.37 16.19 -10.01
CA THR A 90 -0.34 15.20 -9.63
C THR A 90 -0.40 14.90 -8.14
N ASN A 91 -0.45 15.94 -7.29
CA ASN A 91 -0.57 15.76 -5.85
C ASN A 91 -1.87 15.05 -5.47
N ASN A 92 -2.98 15.36 -6.16
CA ASN A 92 -4.25 14.65 -5.98
C ASN A 92 -4.14 13.16 -6.34
N ALA A 93 -3.46 12.82 -7.45
CA ALA A 93 -3.24 11.44 -7.87
C ALA A 93 -2.38 10.67 -6.86
N LEU A 94 -1.29 11.28 -6.39
CA LEU A 94 -0.40 10.69 -5.40
C LEU A 94 -1.09 10.42 -4.06
N ALA A 95 -1.90 11.36 -3.57
CA ALA A 95 -2.69 11.17 -2.36
C ALA A 95 -3.71 10.03 -2.50
N LYS A 96 -4.37 9.93 -3.66
CA LYS A 96 -5.29 8.82 -3.97
C LYS A 96 -4.56 7.49 -4.08
N ALA A 97 -3.37 7.46 -4.67
CA ALA A 97 -2.56 6.26 -4.83
C ALA A 97 -2.08 5.73 -3.48
N GLU A 98 -1.67 6.62 -2.59
CA GLU A 98 -1.29 6.28 -1.21
C GLU A 98 -2.45 5.69 -0.42
N LYS A 99 -3.63 6.30 -0.53
CA LYS A 99 -4.83 5.77 0.09
C LYS A 99 -5.17 4.38 -0.44
N MET A 100 -5.19 4.21 -1.77
CA MET A 100 -5.42 2.91 -2.40
C MET A 100 -4.41 1.86 -1.90
N ALA A 101 -3.12 2.20 -1.87
CA ALA A 101 -2.07 1.29 -1.41
C ALA A 101 -2.29 0.87 0.06
N THR A 102 -2.62 1.84 0.92
CA THR A 102 -2.91 1.60 2.34
C THR A 102 -4.12 0.69 2.51
N ASP A 103 -5.22 0.96 1.80
CA ASP A 103 -6.46 0.18 1.87
C ASP A 103 -6.25 -1.26 1.37
N HIS A 104 -5.52 -1.44 0.26
CA HIS A 104 -5.25 -2.74 -0.33
C HIS A 104 -4.31 -3.60 0.53
N LEU A 105 -3.25 -3.00 1.07
CA LEU A 105 -2.30 -3.71 1.94
C LEU A 105 -2.92 -4.00 3.32
N GLY A 106 -3.71 -3.08 3.88
CA GLY A 106 -4.44 -3.31 5.13
C GLY A 106 -5.41 -4.49 5.03
N SER A 107 -6.12 -4.59 3.89
CA SER A 107 -7.02 -5.71 3.60
C SER A 107 -6.27 -7.03 3.43
N SER A 108 -5.14 -7.01 2.71
CA SER A 108 -4.37 -8.22 2.37
C SER A 108 -3.53 -8.77 3.53
N ALA A 109 -3.10 -7.90 4.44
CA ALA A 109 -2.32 -8.26 5.63
C ALA A 109 -3.19 -8.65 6.84
N GLY A 110 -4.50 -8.77 6.67
CA GLY A 110 -5.42 -9.21 7.72
C GLY A 110 -5.43 -8.32 8.97
N GLY A 111 -5.20 -7.01 8.83
CA GLY A 111 -5.12 -6.09 9.96
C GLY A 111 -3.86 -6.25 10.85
N LEU A 112 -3.03 -7.26 10.61
CA LEU A 112 -1.75 -7.41 11.33
C LEU A 112 -0.84 -6.22 11.02
N LEU A 113 -0.82 -5.75 9.76
CA LEU A 113 -0.05 -4.55 9.39
C LEU A 113 -0.49 -3.27 10.13
N THR A 114 -1.78 -3.14 10.45
CA THR A 114 -2.32 -1.99 11.20
C THR A 114 -2.00 -2.05 12.69
N MET A 115 -1.53 -3.19 13.20
CA MET A 115 -1.17 -3.39 14.60
C MET A 115 0.31 -3.13 14.90
N LEU A 116 1.18 -2.95 13.89
CA LEU A 116 2.61 -2.77 14.13
C LEU A 116 2.89 -1.31 14.47
N PRO A 117 3.36 -1.01 15.69
CA PRO A 117 3.71 0.36 16.06
C PRO A 117 4.83 0.86 15.14
N GLY A 118 4.59 1.97 14.45
CA GLY A 118 5.56 2.63 13.58
C GLY A 118 5.55 2.21 12.10
N PHE A 119 4.64 1.33 11.68
CA PHE A 119 4.50 0.97 10.27
C PHE A 119 3.80 2.10 9.49
N LYS A 120 4.59 2.93 8.81
CA LYS A 120 4.13 3.94 7.84
C LYS A 120 4.33 3.39 6.43
N PHE A 121 3.25 3.25 5.66
CA PHE A 121 3.32 2.90 4.24
C PHE A 121 4.03 4.03 3.49
N GLY A 122 5.34 3.86 3.22
CA GLY A 122 6.11 4.79 2.42
C GLY A 122 6.47 6.11 3.12
N GLY A 123 7.44 6.07 4.02
CA GLY A 123 8.51 7.09 4.09
C GLY A 123 8.17 8.58 4.21
N ILE A 124 6.96 8.99 4.60
CA ILE A 124 6.67 10.39 4.93
C ILE A 124 6.51 10.52 6.44
N SER A 125 7.59 10.98 7.07
CA SER A 125 7.56 11.70 8.35
C SER A 125 6.92 13.06 8.13
#